data_AF-E1Z9N2-F1
#
_entry.id   AF-E1Z9N2-F1
#
_cell.length_a   1.000
_cell.length_b   1.000
_cell.length_c   1.000
_cell.angle_alpha   90.00
_cell.angle_beta   90.00
_cell.angle_gamma   90.00
#
_symmetry.space_group_name_H-M   'P 1'
#
loop_
_entity.id
_entity.type
_entity.pdbx_description
1 polymer ?
#
loop_
_entity_poly.entity_id
_entity_poly.type
_entity_poly.pdbx_seq_one_letter_code
_entity_poly.pdbx_strand_id
1 'polypeptide(L)'
;ILSYSLARPARESLFTVVSREEKYKAKIFLDTVVQRIGDTLAAAAFQALVPALGFGPSGMAAACVPVCALWAAVAYRLGRRQQKLA
;
A
#
# COMPACT_ATOMS: atom_id res chain seq x y z
N ILE A 1 -3.01 -10.55 11.74
CA ILE A 1 -3.02 -11.92 11.15
C ILE A 1 -2.66 -11.85 9.66
N LEU A 2 -3.47 -11.21 8.80
CA LEU A 2 -3.18 -11.06 7.35
C LEU A 2 -1.77 -10.48 7.05
N SER A 3 -1.35 -9.43 7.76
CA SER A 3 -0.03 -8.81 7.54
C SER A 3 1.14 -9.73 7.89
N TYR A 4 0.95 -10.59 8.89
CA TYR A 4 2.01 -11.46 9.41
C TYR A 4 2.10 -12.77 8.60
N SER A 5 0.94 -13.31 8.21
CA SER A 5 0.83 -14.61 7.54
C SER A 5 0.95 -14.52 6.02
N LEU A 6 0.57 -13.39 5.40
CA LEU A 6 0.57 -13.25 3.93
C LEU A 6 1.51 -12.14 3.45
N ALA A 7 1.42 -10.94 4.05
CA ALA A 7 2.22 -9.81 3.54
C ALA A 7 3.73 -10.00 3.78
N ARG A 8 4.12 -10.66 4.87
CA ARG A 8 5.53 -10.95 5.20
C ARG A 8 6.18 -11.91 4.19
N PRO A 9 5.66 -13.14 3.95
CA PRO A 9 6.25 -14.07 2.99
C PRO A 9 6.15 -13.59 1.54
N ALA A 10 5.04 -12.94 1.13
CA ALA A 10 4.90 -12.40 -0.23
C ALA A 10 5.99 -11.36 -0.54
N ARG A 11 6.28 -10.48 0.43
CA ARG A 11 7.34 -9.48 0.30
C ARG A 11 8.73 -10.12 0.32
N GLU A 12 8.95 -11.17 1.10
CA GLU A 12 10.22 -11.89 1.11
C GLU A 12 10.48 -12.66 -0.19
N SER A 13 9.44 -13.22 -0.82
CA SER A 13 9.52 -13.78 -2.18
C SER A 13 9.93 -12.70 -3.19
N LEU A 14 9.30 -11.52 -3.17
CA LEU A 14 9.68 -10.41 -4.05
C LEU A 14 11.15 -9.96 -3.91
N PHE A 15 11.75 -10.18 -2.74
CA PHE A 15 13.14 -9.84 -2.46
C PHE A 15 14.16 -10.93 -2.80
N THR A 16 13.75 -12.12 -3.25
CA THR A 16 14.72 -13.16 -3.67
C THR A 16 15.46 -12.79 -4.95
N VAL A 17 14.88 -11.91 -5.76
CA VAL A 17 15.41 -11.48 -7.07
C VAL A 17 16.07 -10.09 -7.00
N VAL A 18 16.11 -9.47 -5.82
CA VAL A 18 16.54 -8.08 -5.62
C VAL A 18 17.79 -8.04 -4.75
N SER A 19 18.75 -7.18 -5.10
CA SER A 19 20.02 -7.06 -4.37
C SER A 19 19.82 -6.52 -2.94
N ARG A 20 20.77 -6.82 -2.04
CA ARG A 20 20.66 -6.49 -0.61
C ARG A 20 20.52 -4.98 -0.34
N GLU A 21 21.15 -4.14 -1.18
CA GLU A 21 21.06 -2.68 -1.12
C GLU A 21 19.66 -2.16 -1.49
N GLU A 22 19.08 -2.66 -2.58
CA GLU A 22 17.76 -2.24 -3.07
C GLU A 22 16.66 -2.62 -2.06
N LYS A 23 16.78 -3.80 -1.45
CA LYS A 23 15.88 -4.22 -0.34
C LYS A 23 15.90 -3.23 0.82
N TYR A 24 17.09 -2.74 1.19
CA TYR A 24 17.26 -1.84 2.32
C TYR A 24 16.66 -0.45 2.04
N LYS A 25 16.93 0.10 0.84
CA LYS A 25 16.35 1.38 0.38
C LYS A 25 14.83 1.31 0.26
N ALA A 26 14.31 0.24 -0.33
CA ALA A 26 12.87 0.05 -0.49
C ALA A 26 12.16 -0.06 0.86
N LYS A 27 12.74 -0.80 1.81
CA LYS A 27 12.15 -0.98 3.13
C LYS A 27 12.08 0.33 3.91
N ILE A 28 13.17 1.10 3.93
CA ILE A 28 13.18 2.41 4.58
C ILE A 28 12.17 3.34 3.91
N PHE A 29 12.16 3.41 2.57
CA PHE A 29 11.20 4.25 1.87
C PHE A 29 9.73 3.91 2.21
N LEU A 30 9.40 2.63 2.27
CA LEU A 30 8.06 2.18 2.64
C LEU A 30 7.70 2.55 4.09
N ASP A 31 8.60 2.31 5.06
CA ASP A 31 8.35 2.61 6.48
C ASP A 31 8.23 4.12 6.72
N THR A 32 9.16 4.93 6.18
CA THR A 32 9.24 6.36 6.54
C THR A 32 8.49 7.30 5.62
N VAL A 33 8.32 6.95 4.34
CA VAL A 33 7.67 7.85 3.37
C VAL A 33 6.24 7.41 3.16
N VAL A 34 6.04 6.14 2.79
CA VAL A 34 4.70 5.66 2.44
C VAL A 34 3.79 5.60 3.67
N GLN A 35 4.29 5.10 4.79
CA GLN A 35 3.45 4.98 5.99
C GLN A 35 3.11 6.36 6.59
N ARG A 36 4.08 7.25 6.69
CA ARG A 36 3.91 8.61 7.24
C ARG A 36 3.07 9.53 6.34
N ILE A 37 3.30 9.49 5.03
CA ILE A 37 2.47 10.24 4.07
C ILE A 37 1.08 9.62 4.01
N GLY A 38 0.97 8.29 4.12
CA GLY A 38 -0.31 7.59 4.19
C GLY A 38 -1.16 8.05 5.37
N ASP A 39 -0.60 8.11 6.58
CA ASP A 39 -1.33 8.52 7.78
C ASP A 39 -1.76 10.00 7.73
N THR A 40 -0.88 10.88 7.24
CA THR A 40 -1.19 12.31 7.10
C THR A 40 -2.22 12.58 5.99
N LEU A 41 -2.12 11.89 4.86
CA LEU A 41 -3.12 11.95 3.79
C LEU A 41 -4.45 11.36 4.23
N ALA A 42 -4.46 10.26 4.99
CA ALA A 42 -5.68 9.67 5.51
C ALA A 42 -6.38 10.62 6.47
N ALA A 43 -5.64 11.25 7.39
CA ALA A 43 -6.19 12.26 8.30
C ALA A 43 -6.69 13.51 7.57
N ALA A 44 -5.93 14.01 6.59
CA ALA A 44 -6.31 15.16 5.77
C ALA A 44 -7.54 14.85 4.90
N ALA A 45 -7.60 13.65 4.31
CA ALA A 45 -8.77 13.19 3.57
C ALA A 45 -9.98 13.09 4.48
N PHE A 46 -9.86 12.52 5.69
CA PHE A 46 -10.96 12.46 6.66
C PHE A 46 -11.49 13.87 6.99
N GLN A 47 -10.60 14.82 7.24
CA GLN A 47 -10.95 16.19 7.58
C GLN A 47 -11.50 17.01 6.39
N ALA A 48 -11.14 16.68 5.16
CA ALA A 48 -11.63 17.38 3.97
C ALA A 48 -12.94 16.77 3.43
N LEU A 49 -13.02 15.44 3.37
CA LEU A 49 -14.13 14.73 2.73
C LEU A 49 -15.39 14.68 3.60
N VAL A 50 -15.23 14.57 4.93
CA VAL A 50 -16.37 14.46 5.87
C VAL A 50 -17.20 15.75 5.93
N PRO A 51 -16.62 16.95 6.12
CA PRO A 51 -17.40 18.18 6.15
C PRO A 51 -17.83 18.69 4.76
N ALA A 52 -17.07 18.41 3.70
CA ALA A 52 -17.40 18.93 2.35
C ALA A 52 -18.52 18.15 1.64
N LEU A 53 -18.70 16.85 1.94
CA LEU A 53 -19.65 15.99 1.23
C LEU A 53 -20.80 15.47 2.11
N GLY A 54 -20.80 15.75 3.42
CA GLY A 54 -21.84 15.27 4.35
C GLY A 54 -21.89 13.74 4.47
N PHE A 55 -20.85 13.05 4.01
CA PHE A 55 -20.80 11.59 4.00
C PHE A 55 -20.56 11.07 5.42
N GLY A 56 -21.50 10.26 5.91
CA GLY A 56 -21.26 9.37 7.04
C GLY A 56 -20.22 8.29 6.72
N PRO A 57 -19.95 7.35 7.65
CA PRO A 57 -18.91 6.32 7.53
C PRO A 57 -18.93 5.54 6.19
N SER A 58 -20.12 5.37 5.61
CA SER A 58 -20.35 4.65 4.36
C SER A 58 -19.76 5.35 3.12
N GLY A 59 -19.81 6.69 3.05
CA GLY A 59 -19.27 7.42 1.89
C GLY A 59 -17.75 7.43 1.86
N MET A 60 -17.14 7.42 3.05
CA MET A 60 -15.70 7.22 3.20
C MET A 60 -15.27 5.82 2.75
N ALA A 61 -16.02 4.78 3.13
CA ALA A 61 -15.74 3.42 2.68
C ALA A 61 -15.78 3.32 1.15
N ALA A 62 -16.76 3.96 0.50
CA ALA A 62 -16.86 4.02 -0.96
C ALA A 62 -15.67 4.75 -1.61
N ALA A 63 -15.19 5.85 -1.01
CA ALA A 63 -14.01 6.57 -1.49
C ALA A 63 -12.71 5.75 -1.37
N CYS A 64 -12.62 4.84 -0.40
CA CYS A 64 -11.48 3.93 -0.26
C CYS A 64 -11.46 2.82 -1.31
N VAL A 65 -12.61 2.43 -1.89
CA VAL A 65 -12.70 1.36 -2.91
C VAL A 65 -11.75 1.59 -4.10
N PRO A 66 -11.75 2.74 -4.79
CA PRO A 66 -10.82 2.97 -5.91
C PRO A 66 -9.36 2.96 -5.47
N VAL A 67 -9.06 3.43 -4.26
CA VAL A 67 -7.70 3.40 -3.70
C VAL A 67 -7.25 1.95 -3.49
N CYS A 68 -8.11 1.09 -2.93
CA CYS A 68 -7.84 -0.35 -2.80
C CYS A 68 -7.67 -1.04 -4.16
N ALA A 69 -8.48 -0.69 -5.16
CA ALA A 69 -8.39 -1.25 -6.50
C ALA A 69 -7.05 -0.87 -7.19
N LEU A 70 -6.63 0.38 -7.07
CA LEU A 70 -5.31 0.84 -7.54
C LEU A 70 -4.19 0.08 -6.83
N TRP A 71 -4.30 -0.09 -5.51
CA TRP A 71 -3.33 -0.84 -4.72
C TRP A 71 -3.21 -2.30 -5.16
N ALA A 72 -4.34 -2.95 -5.40
CA ALA A 72 -4.40 -4.32 -5.90
C ALA A 72 -3.77 -4.44 -7.30
N ALA A 73 -4.04 -3.48 -8.19
CA ALA A 73 -3.45 -3.44 -9.53
C ALA A 73 -1.92 -3.29 -9.48
N VAL A 74 -1.39 -2.43 -8.60
CA VAL A 74 0.06 -2.28 -8.38
C VAL A 74 0.66 -3.57 -7.85
N ALA A 75 0.06 -4.18 -6.83
CA ALA A 75 0.52 -5.45 -6.27
C ALA A 75 0.54 -6.57 -7.32
N TYR A 76 -0.50 -6.67 -8.14
CA TYR A 76 -0.59 -7.65 -9.23
C TYR A 76 0.50 -7.45 -10.29
N ARG A 77 0.73 -6.20 -10.72
CA ARG A 77 1.81 -5.88 -11.67
C ARG A 77 3.20 -6.20 -11.10
N LEU A 78 3.40 -5.97 -9.81
CA LEU A 78 4.66 -6.28 -9.12
C LEU A 78 4.90 -7.79 -9.06
N GLY A 79 3.89 -8.57 -8.69
CA GLY A 79 3.97 -10.04 -8.70
C GLY A 79 4.26 -10.60 -10.10
N ARG A 80 3.60 -10.07 -11.13
CA ARG A 80 3.89 -10.46 -12.53
C ARG A 80 5.29 -10.11 -13.00
N ARG A 81 5.86 -8.98 -12.55
CA ARG A 81 7.25 -8.62 -12.86
C ARG A 81 8.23 -9.57 -12.18
N GLN A 82 7.93 -9.98 -10.95
CA GLN A 82 8.79 -10.92 -10.24
C GLN A 82 8.77 -12.32 -10.86
N GLN A 83 7.62 -12.81 -11.32
CA GLN A 83 7.53 -14.05 -12.11
C GLN A 83 8.28 -14.02 -13.46
N LYS A 84 8.58 -12.84 -14.00
CA LYS A 84 9.35 -12.69 -15.24
C LYS A 84 10.85 -12.58 -15.01
N LEU A 85 11.27 -12.26 -13.79
CA LEU A 85 12.67 -12.06 -13.40
C LEU A 85 13.25 -13.27 -12.66
N ALA A 86 12.40 -14.06 -12.00
CA ALA A 86 12.71 -15.38 -11.45
C ALA A 86 12.73 -16.45 -12.56
#